data_AF-A0A7R9KDF0-F1
#
_entry.id   AF-A0A7R9KDF0-F1
#
_cell.length_a   1.000
_cell.length_b   1.000
_cell.length_c   1.000
_cell.angle_alpha   90.00
_cell.angle_beta   90.00
_cell.angle_gamma   90.00
#
_symmetry.space_group_name_H-M   'P 1'
#
loop_
_entity.id
_entity.type
_entity.pdbx_description
1 polymer ?
#
loop_
_entity_poly.entity_id
_entity_poly.type
_entity_poly.pdbx_seq_one_letter_code
_entity_poly.pdbx_strand_id
1 'polypeptide(L)'
;MCSTNFGALTCEPCRQFFRRNANKIQDFGLFCSFKEREDMGRFKQLFSFMNEIKDPVVRCTSNCTTYTDYIRITETWNELKYKQFVKMATNITEFNDLCAEDKVSLLKTGLSELMALTTVLRFDFEGEFWRVPILTAILLFNPNVQNLMNRDIIRLQRKTYMYLLQRYLEIKHNSKSESETRFGRLMNCLQDLYVVSPLSVKNYIEFNTTAKNPGPLMKELYNV
;
A
#
# COMPACT_ATOMS: atom_id res chain seq x y z
N MET A 1 1.29 -11.65 -40.58
CA MET A 1 0.44 -12.26 -39.52
C MET A 1 1.18 -12.12 -38.20
N CYS A 2 0.48 -11.73 -37.12
CA CYS A 2 1.09 -11.63 -35.79
C CYS A 2 1.24 -13.04 -35.20
N SER A 3 2.39 -13.32 -34.61
CA SER A 3 2.69 -14.58 -33.93
C SER A 3 3.25 -14.27 -32.55
N THR A 4 3.19 -15.25 -31.65
CA THR A 4 3.76 -15.08 -30.31
C THR A 4 5.28 -15.12 -30.41
N ASN A 5 5.93 -13.98 -30.12
CA ASN A 5 7.38 -13.84 -30.10
C ASN A 5 7.81 -13.21 -28.77
N PHE A 6 8.81 -13.79 -28.11
CA PHE A 6 9.34 -13.31 -26.82
C PHE A 6 8.27 -13.20 -25.71
N GLY A 7 7.28 -14.09 -25.71
CA GLY A 7 6.21 -14.13 -24.71
C GLY A 7 5.05 -13.15 -24.94
N ALA A 8 5.07 -12.38 -26.04
CA ALA A 8 3.98 -11.48 -26.41
C ALA A 8 3.55 -11.68 -27.88
N LEU A 9 2.28 -11.40 -28.18
CA LEU A 9 1.78 -11.37 -29.56
C LEU A 9 2.33 -10.14 -30.26
N THR A 10 3.18 -10.33 -31.27
CA THR A 10 3.82 -9.23 -32.00
C THR A 10 3.87 -9.51 -33.50
N CYS A 11 3.93 -8.44 -34.31
CA CYS A 11 4.10 -8.58 -35.75
C CYS A 11 5.57 -8.82 -36.12
N GLU A 12 5.81 -9.43 -37.29
CA GLU A 12 7.17 -9.81 -37.74
C GLU A 12 8.16 -8.63 -37.82
N PRO A 13 7.77 -7.40 -38.21
CA PRO A 13 8.64 -6.23 -38.11
C PRO A 13 9.09 -5.92 -36.68
N CYS A 14 8.19 -5.99 -35.68
CA CYS A 14 8.52 -5.78 -34.27
C CYS A 14 9.43 -6.87 -33.71
N ARG A 15 9.23 -8.12 -34.15
CA ARG A 15 10.12 -9.24 -33.82
C ARG A 15 11.55 -9.01 -34.32
N GLN A 16 11.70 -8.61 -35.58
CA GLN A 16 13.02 -8.33 -36.17
C GLN A 16 13.67 -7.10 -35.56
N PHE A 17 12.89 -6.06 -35.26
CA PHE A 17 13.37 -4.88 -34.55
C PHE A 17 13.91 -5.25 -33.16
N PHE A 18 13.18 -6.03 -32.37
CA PHE A 18 13.63 -6.47 -31.05
C PHE A 18 14.90 -7.31 -31.15
N ARG A 19 14.98 -8.27 -32.09
CA ARG A 19 16.17 -9.11 -32.27
C ARG A 19 17.45 -8.32 -32.58
N ARG A 20 17.34 -7.23 -33.33
CA ARG A 20 18.48 -6.37 -33.73
C ARG A 20 18.93 -5.42 -32.61
N ASN A 21 18.05 -5.12 -31.67
CA ASN A 21 18.28 -4.13 -30.61
C ASN A 21 18.41 -4.73 -29.21
N ALA A 22 17.97 -5.97 -28.98
CA ALA A 22 17.98 -6.62 -27.66
C ALA A 22 19.39 -6.73 -27.04
N ASN A 23 20.42 -6.88 -27.86
CA ASN A 23 21.81 -6.94 -27.40
C ASN A 23 22.53 -5.58 -27.47
N LYS A 24 21.89 -4.55 -28.04
CA LYS A 24 22.41 -3.19 -28.15
C LYS A 24 21.91 -2.26 -27.04
N ILE A 25 21.21 -2.83 -26.05
CA ILE A 25 20.69 -2.09 -24.89
C ILE A 25 21.84 -1.44 -24.09
N GLN A 26 23.06 -1.98 -24.16
CA GLN A 26 24.25 -1.34 -23.58
C GLN A 26 24.78 -0.15 -24.40
N ASP A 27 24.58 -0.12 -25.72
CA ASP A 27 25.17 0.90 -26.60
C ASP A 27 24.29 2.14 -26.80
N PHE A 28 22.98 2.05 -26.56
CA PHE A 28 22.04 3.15 -26.79
C PHE A 28 21.71 3.99 -25.56
N GLY A 29 22.27 3.69 -24.38
CA GLY A 29 22.07 4.52 -23.20
C GLY A 29 20.60 4.79 -22.87
N LEU A 30 19.68 3.88 -23.22
CA LEU A 30 18.31 3.91 -22.74
C LEU A 30 18.34 3.45 -21.27
N PHE A 31 18.78 4.34 -20.40
CA PHE A 31 18.71 4.16 -18.96
C PHE A 31 17.25 4.27 -18.52
N CYS A 32 16.58 3.13 -18.35
CA CYS A 32 15.43 3.07 -17.46
C CYS A 32 15.94 3.43 -16.06
N SER A 33 15.49 4.55 -15.49
CA SER A 33 16.05 5.13 -14.25
C SER A 33 15.60 4.40 -12.97
N PHE A 34 15.36 3.09 -13.05
CA PHE A 34 15.29 2.21 -11.88
C PHE A 34 16.73 1.77 -11.55
N LYS A 35 17.11 1.64 -10.27
CA LYS A 35 18.18 0.69 -9.93
C LYS A 35 17.58 -0.71 -10.11
N GLU A 36 17.63 -1.21 -11.35
CA GLU A 36 16.71 -2.18 -11.95
C GLU A 36 16.44 -3.48 -11.18
N ARG A 37 17.33 -3.92 -10.27
CA ARG A 37 17.14 -5.18 -9.55
C ARG A 37 16.45 -5.03 -8.20
N GLU A 38 16.86 -4.03 -7.41
CA GLU A 38 16.36 -3.84 -6.04
C GLU A 38 15.00 -3.14 -6.01
N ASP A 39 14.85 -2.06 -6.78
CA ASP A 39 13.61 -1.29 -6.87
C ASP A 39 12.46 -2.15 -7.44
N MET A 40 12.73 -2.90 -8.51
CA MET A 40 11.79 -3.85 -9.09
C MET A 40 11.49 -5.02 -8.14
N GLY A 41 12.45 -5.42 -7.31
CA GLY A 41 12.25 -6.41 -6.24
C GLY A 41 11.22 -5.92 -5.21
N ARG A 42 11.36 -4.68 -4.73
CA ARG A 42 10.42 -4.04 -3.80
C ARG A 42 9.03 -3.90 -4.42
N PHE A 43 8.93 -3.47 -5.69
CA PHE A 43 7.67 -3.44 -6.41
C PHE A 43 7.04 -4.84 -6.50
N LYS A 44 7.81 -5.88 -6.86
CA LYS A 44 7.29 -7.25 -6.92
C LYS A 44 6.81 -7.76 -5.56
N GLN A 45 7.51 -7.45 -4.47
CA GLN A 45 7.10 -7.81 -3.10
C GLN A 45 5.78 -7.14 -2.71
N LEU A 46 5.59 -5.85 -3.04
CA LEU A 46 4.34 -5.12 -2.77
C LEU A 46 3.18 -5.56 -3.67
N PHE A 47 3.45 -5.92 -4.93
CA PHE A 47 2.40 -6.22 -5.92
C PHE A 47 2.02 -7.70 -5.95
N SER A 48 2.90 -8.63 -5.58
CA SER A 48 2.53 -10.04 -5.35
C SER A 48 1.39 -10.14 -4.33
N PHE A 49 1.44 -9.30 -3.31
CA PHE A 49 0.40 -9.15 -2.31
C PHE A 49 -0.96 -8.70 -2.89
N MET A 50 -0.99 -7.71 -3.79
CA MET A 50 -2.27 -7.27 -4.40
C MET A 50 -2.97 -8.37 -5.20
N ASN A 51 -2.22 -9.27 -5.83
CA ASN A 51 -2.80 -10.40 -6.57
C ASN A 51 -3.40 -11.48 -5.64
N GLU A 52 -3.01 -11.49 -4.37
CA GLU A 52 -3.57 -12.38 -3.34
C GLU A 52 -4.76 -11.75 -2.61
N ILE A 53 -4.94 -10.42 -2.71
CA ILE A 53 -6.15 -9.75 -2.23
C ILE A 53 -7.27 -10.04 -3.22
N LYS A 54 -7.91 -11.20 -3.04
CA LYS A 54 -9.30 -11.34 -3.44
C LYS A 54 -10.08 -10.51 -2.44
N ASP A 55 -10.61 -9.36 -2.86
CA ASP A 55 -11.69 -8.73 -2.09
C ASP A 55 -12.68 -9.86 -1.80
N PRO A 56 -12.97 -10.17 -0.52
CA PRO A 56 -14.14 -10.98 -0.27
C PRO A 56 -15.26 -10.15 -0.87
N VAL A 57 -15.87 -10.67 -1.93
CA VAL A 57 -17.18 -10.21 -2.33
C VAL A 57 -18.04 -10.52 -1.12
N VAL A 58 -18.12 -9.58 -0.18
CA VAL A 58 -19.15 -9.55 0.83
C VAL A 58 -20.40 -9.32 0.00
N ARG A 59 -21.01 -10.42 -0.47
CA ARG A 59 -22.31 -10.38 -1.08
C ARG A 59 -23.21 -9.92 0.04
N CYS A 60 -23.53 -8.62 0.05
CA CYS A 60 -24.74 -8.17 0.72
C CYS A 60 -25.86 -8.98 0.08
N THR A 61 -26.29 -10.06 0.75
CA THR A 61 -27.59 -10.63 0.47
C THR A 61 -28.57 -9.49 0.66
N SER A 62 -29.46 -9.30 -0.31
CA SER A 62 -30.21 -8.08 -0.67
C SER A 62 -31.04 -7.37 0.42
N ASN A 63 -30.85 -7.67 1.71
CA ASN A 63 -31.59 -7.13 2.85
C ASN A 63 -30.69 -6.57 3.98
N CYS A 64 -29.49 -6.02 3.70
CA CYS A 64 -28.72 -5.28 4.72
C CYS A 64 -29.36 -3.90 4.98
N THR A 65 -30.42 -3.86 5.79
CA THR A 65 -31.18 -2.63 6.11
C THR A 65 -30.99 -2.16 7.55
N THR A 66 -30.29 -2.94 8.39
CA THR A 66 -30.15 -2.64 9.82
C THR A 66 -28.79 -2.03 10.17
N TYR A 67 -28.78 -1.13 11.15
CA TYR A 67 -27.56 -0.53 11.71
C TYR A 67 -26.54 -1.58 12.20
N THR A 68 -27.03 -2.70 12.73
CA THR A 68 -26.22 -3.86 13.14
C THR A 68 -25.52 -4.57 11.99
N ASP A 69 -26.13 -4.62 10.79
CA ASP A 69 -25.47 -5.19 9.60
C ASP A 69 -24.30 -4.30 9.15
N TYR A 70 -24.45 -2.97 9.21
CA TYR A 70 -23.39 -2.03 8.88
C TYR A 70 -22.17 -2.19 9.81
N ILE A 71 -22.41 -2.36 11.12
CA ILE A 71 -21.35 -2.62 12.11
C ILE A 71 -20.60 -3.90 11.74
N ARG A 72 -21.30 -5.02 11.61
CA ARG A 72 -20.70 -6.34 11.34
C ARG A 72 -19.89 -6.34 10.04
N ILE A 73 -20.42 -5.70 9.00
CA ILE A 73 -19.73 -5.55 7.72
C ILE A 73 -18.44 -4.75 7.93
N THR A 74 -18.51 -3.59 8.57
CA THR A 74 -17.36 -2.71 8.82
C THR A 74 -16.28 -3.41 9.65
N GLU A 75 -16.65 -4.11 10.72
CA GLU A 75 -15.73 -4.93 11.53
C GLU A 75 -15.03 -6.00 10.69
N THR A 76 -15.80 -6.75 9.88
CA THR A 76 -15.24 -7.79 9.00
C THR A 76 -14.25 -7.20 8.00
N TRP A 77 -14.58 -6.06 7.37
CA TRP A 77 -13.67 -5.36 6.46
C TRP A 77 -12.39 -4.89 7.16
N ASN A 78 -12.50 -4.42 8.39
CA ASN A 78 -11.35 -3.94 9.14
C ASN A 78 -10.43 -5.10 9.54
N GLU A 79 -10.97 -6.22 10.04
CA GLU A 79 -10.18 -7.42 10.33
C GLU A 79 -9.42 -7.94 9.10
N LEU A 80 -10.05 -7.92 7.94
CA LEU A 80 -9.42 -8.32 6.68
C LEU A 80 -8.28 -7.38 6.30
N LYS A 81 -8.51 -6.07 6.36
CA LYS A 81 -7.49 -5.05 6.09
C LYS A 81 -6.31 -5.16 7.06
N TYR A 82 -6.57 -5.46 8.33
CA TYR A 82 -5.52 -5.66 9.31
C TYR A 82 -4.65 -6.88 9.00
N LYS A 83 -5.27 -8.04 8.72
CA LYS A 83 -4.54 -9.25 8.30
C LYS A 83 -3.73 -8.99 7.03
N GLN A 84 -4.32 -8.27 6.09
CA GLN A 84 -3.65 -7.83 4.86
C GLN A 84 -2.45 -6.92 5.15
N PHE A 85 -2.59 -5.93 6.02
CA PHE A 85 -1.51 -5.03 6.41
C PHE A 85 -0.33 -5.76 7.06
N VAL A 86 -0.61 -6.64 8.04
CA VAL A 86 0.42 -7.44 8.71
C VAL A 86 1.11 -8.36 7.70
N LYS A 87 0.35 -9.02 6.83
CA LYS A 87 0.90 -9.89 5.79
C LYS A 87 1.80 -9.12 4.82
N MET A 88 1.37 -7.92 4.38
CA MET A 88 2.19 -7.05 3.54
C MET A 88 3.49 -6.67 4.26
N ALA A 89 3.42 -6.24 5.52
CA ALA A 89 4.59 -5.88 6.31
C ALA A 89 5.58 -7.06 6.40
N THR A 90 5.08 -8.27 6.68
CA THR A 90 5.91 -9.49 6.77
C THR A 90 6.48 -9.96 5.43
N ASN A 91 5.99 -9.44 4.30
CA ASN A 91 6.56 -9.69 2.96
C ASN A 91 7.69 -8.71 2.60
N ILE A 92 7.92 -7.67 3.41
CA ILE A 92 8.98 -6.68 3.21
C ILE A 92 10.21 -7.12 4.01
N THR A 93 11.31 -7.39 3.31
CA THR A 93 12.57 -7.86 3.91
C THR A 93 13.06 -6.88 4.98
N GLU A 94 13.09 -5.59 4.67
CA GLU A 94 13.60 -4.55 5.57
C GLU A 94 12.73 -4.37 6.81
N PHE A 95 11.45 -4.72 6.76
CA PHE A 95 10.60 -4.78 7.96
C PHE A 95 10.97 -5.98 8.83
N ASN A 96 11.21 -7.14 8.21
CA ASN A 96 11.60 -8.36 8.90
C ASN A 96 12.98 -8.28 9.56
N ASP A 97 13.85 -7.39 9.10
CA ASP A 97 15.18 -7.16 9.68
C ASP A 97 15.15 -6.27 10.94
N LEU A 98 14.01 -5.61 11.24
CA LEU A 98 13.86 -4.79 12.44
C LEU A 98 13.75 -5.63 13.72
N CYS A 99 14.04 -5.02 14.87
CA CYS A 99 13.79 -5.63 16.17
C CYS A 99 12.28 -5.78 16.45
N ALA A 100 11.93 -6.65 17.40
CA ALA A 100 10.52 -6.94 17.70
C ALA A 100 9.76 -5.71 18.21
N GLU A 101 10.42 -4.86 19.00
CA GLU A 101 9.86 -3.65 19.59
C GLU A 101 9.46 -2.62 18.52
N ASP A 102 10.34 -2.40 17.54
CA ASP A 102 10.08 -1.52 16.40
C ASP A 102 8.95 -2.10 15.54
N LYS A 103 8.95 -3.40 15.26
CA LYS A 103 7.89 -4.07 14.49
C LYS A 103 6.52 -3.89 15.15
N VAL A 104 6.42 -4.14 16.45
CA VAL A 104 5.16 -4.00 17.21
C VAL A 104 4.69 -2.54 17.18
N SER A 105 5.58 -1.58 17.43
CA SER A 105 5.23 -0.16 17.45
C SER A 105 4.77 0.35 16.07
N LEU A 106 5.48 -0.04 15.00
CA LEU A 106 5.14 0.33 13.63
C LEU A 106 3.81 -0.30 13.18
N LEU A 107 3.57 -1.57 13.54
CA LEU A 107 2.30 -2.22 13.22
C LEU A 107 1.13 -1.54 13.94
N LYS A 108 1.26 -1.27 15.25
CA LYS A 108 0.20 -0.61 16.03
C LYS A 108 -0.16 0.76 15.45
N THR A 109 0.83 1.62 15.20
CA THR A 109 0.58 2.94 14.61
C THR A 109 0.09 2.86 13.17
N GLY A 110 0.71 2.03 12.33
CA GLY A 110 0.34 1.88 10.92
C GLY A 110 -1.08 1.34 10.73
N LEU A 111 -1.55 0.45 11.61
CA LEU A 111 -2.93 -0.06 11.59
C LEU A 111 -3.95 1.06 11.90
N SER A 112 -3.67 1.91 12.90
CA SER A 112 -4.54 3.06 13.20
C SER A 112 -4.62 4.07 12.06
N GLU A 113 -3.52 4.31 11.38
CA GLU A 113 -3.46 5.22 10.23
C GLU A 113 -4.14 4.60 9.00
N LEU A 114 -3.97 3.30 8.77
CA LEU A 114 -4.65 2.57 7.69
C LEU A 114 -6.18 2.60 7.85
N MET A 115 -6.68 2.49 9.07
CA MET A 115 -8.11 2.57 9.35
C MET A 115 -8.67 3.93 8.91
N ALA A 116 -8.00 5.02 9.32
CA ALA A 116 -8.36 6.38 8.89
C ALA A 116 -8.20 6.56 7.37
N LEU A 117 -7.11 6.05 6.79
CA LEU A 117 -6.85 6.06 5.34
C LEU A 117 -8.03 5.45 4.58
N THR A 118 -8.53 4.29 5.01
CA THR A 118 -9.60 3.63 4.26
C THR A 118 -10.97 4.29 4.40
N THR A 119 -11.20 5.09 5.45
CA THR A 119 -12.39 5.92 5.60
C THR A 119 -12.33 7.13 4.66
N VAL A 120 -11.16 7.77 4.55
CA VAL A 120 -10.94 8.97 3.73
C VAL A 120 -10.78 8.62 2.25
N LEU A 121 -9.99 7.60 1.91
CA LEU A 121 -9.67 7.25 0.52
C LEU A 121 -10.79 6.52 -0.22
N ARG A 122 -11.80 5.95 0.48
CA ARG A 122 -12.98 5.38 -0.19
C ARG A 122 -13.78 6.42 -0.98
N PHE A 123 -13.65 7.70 -0.64
CA PHE A 123 -14.39 8.79 -1.26
C PHE A 123 -13.65 9.52 -2.37
N ASP A 124 -12.32 9.61 -2.33
CA ASP A 124 -11.58 10.56 -3.18
C ASP A 124 -10.85 9.89 -4.37
N PHE A 125 -10.85 8.56 -4.44
CA PHE A 125 -9.84 7.82 -5.19
C PHE A 125 -10.35 6.60 -5.95
N GLU A 126 -11.46 6.78 -6.68
CA GLU A 126 -11.95 5.77 -7.63
C GLU A 126 -10.87 5.40 -8.67
N GLY A 127 -10.62 4.11 -8.86
CA GLY A 127 -9.93 3.58 -10.06
C GLY A 127 -8.41 3.35 -10.01
N GLU A 128 -7.69 3.65 -8.91
CA GLU A 128 -6.22 3.45 -8.87
C GLU A 128 -5.74 2.57 -7.70
N PHE A 129 -6.20 1.33 -7.64
CA PHE A 129 -5.82 0.35 -6.59
C PHE A 129 -4.30 0.15 -6.44
N TRP A 130 -3.53 0.34 -7.51
CA TRP A 130 -2.09 0.08 -7.55
C TRP A 130 -1.22 1.02 -6.69
N ARG A 131 -1.72 2.19 -6.26
CA ARG A 131 -0.98 3.10 -5.37
C ARG A 131 -1.12 2.72 -3.89
N VAL A 132 -2.12 1.91 -3.55
CA VAL A 132 -2.43 1.55 -2.16
C VAL A 132 -1.24 0.86 -1.48
N PRO A 133 -0.56 -0.15 -2.07
CA PRO A 133 0.54 -0.83 -1.37
C PRO A 133 1.73 0.07 -1.08
N ILE A 134 2.08 0.98 -2.02
CA ILE A 134 3.21 1.89 -1.82
C ILE A 134 2.85 2.92 -0.74
N LEU A 135 1.62 3.45 -0.75
CA LEU A 135 1.13 4.33 0.31
C LEU A 135 1.09 3.61 1.67
N THR A 136 0.65 2.36 1.70
CA THR A 136 0.63 1.52 2.91
C THR A 136 2.04 1.25 3.42
N ALA A 137 3.03 1.05 2.54
CA ALA A 137 4.43 0.93 2.94
C ALA A 137 5.00 2.26 3.48
N ILE A 138 4.64 3.40 2.88
CA ILE A 138 5.02 4.72 3.40
C ILE A 138 4.42 4.92 4.81
N LEU A 139 3.15 4.55 5.02
CA LEU A 139 2.50 4.58 6.34
C LEU A 139 3.16 3.64 7.34
N LEU A 140 3.48 2.41 6.94
CA LEU A 140 4.13 1.43 7.81
C LEU A 140 5.49 1.94 8.34
N PHE A 141 6.34 2.49 7.46
CA PHE A 141 7.65 3.02 7.85
C PHE A 141 7.53 4.44 8.37
N ASN A 142 6.96 4.58 9.57
CA ASN A 142 6.70 5.86 10.18
C ASN A 142 7.77 6.24 11.22
N PRO A 143 8.67 7.20 10.94
CA PRO A 143 9.77 7.54 11.82
C PRO A 143 9.35 8.35 13.06
N ASN A 144 8.10 8.80 13.12
CA ASN A 144 7.59 9.62 14.22
C ASN A 144 6.94 8.76 15.33
N VAL A 145 6.91 7.44 15.17
CA VAL A 145 6.46 6.52 16.22
C VAL A 145 7.33 6.69 17.47
N GLN A 146 6.69 6.67 18.63
CA GLN A 146 7.38 6.79 19.91
C GLN A 146 8.17 5.52 20.22
N ASN A 147 9.28 5.67 20.96
CA ASN A 147 10.12 4.57 21.43
C ASN A 147 10.76 3.69 20.34
N LEU A 148 10.94 4.22 19.12
CA LEU A 148 11.68 3.52 18.07
C LEU A 148 13.17 3.43 18.38
N MET A 149 13.72 2.23 18.25
CA MET A 149 15.14 1.93 18.38
C MET A 149 15.91 2.31 17.12
N ASN A 150 15.39 1.97 15.93
CA ASN A 150 16.09 2.15 14.65
C ASN A 150 15.46 3.23 13.77
N ARG A 151 15.25 4.43 14.32
CA ARG A 151 14.54 5.53 13.65
C ARG A 151 15.15 5.92 12.29
N ASP A 152 16.48 5.86 12.14
CA ASP A 152 17.15 6.23 10.90
C ASP A 152 16.91 5.23 9.77
N ILE A 153 16.90 3.93 10.07
CA ILE A 153 16.56 2.88 9.10
C ILE A 153 15.12 3.07 8.65
N ILE A 154 14.19 3.29 9.59
CA ILE A 154 12.77 3.51 9.29
C ILE A 154 12.58 4.75 8.40
N ARG A 155 13.26 5.85 8.72
CA ARG A 155 13.26 7.08 7.91
C ARG A 155 13.79 6.85 6.50
N LEU A 156 14.86 6.06 6.36
CA LEU A 156 15.42 5.70 5.06
C LEU A 156 14.44 4.85 4.23
N GLN A 157 13.80 3.85 4.84
CA GLN A 157 12.81 3.02 4.14
C GLN A 157 11.62 3.86 3.69
N ARG A 158 11.11 4.75 4.56
CA ARG A 158 10.02 5.69 4.18
C ARG A 158 10.37 6.51 2.95
N LYS A 159 11.55 7.14 2.94
CA LYS A 159 12.04 7.94 1.81
C LYS A 159 12.15 7.09 0.54
N THR A 160 12.54 5.83 0.67
CA THR A 160 12.65 4.91 -0.46
C THR A 160 11.28 4.65 -1.08
N TYR A 161 10.24 4.34 -0.30
CA TYR A 161 8.90 4.14 -0.83
C TYR A 161 8.26 5.43 -1.38
N MET A 162 8.56 6.59 -0.79
CA MET A 162 8.18 7.89 -1.36
C MET A 162 8.79 8.11 -2.75
N TYR A 163 10.07 7.82 -2.90
CA TYR A 163 10.75 7.86 -4.20
C TYR A 163 10.11 6.90 -5.21
N LEU A 164 9.85 5.65 -4.82
CA LEU A 164 9.19 4.67 -5.69
C LEU A 164 7.79 5.13 -6.13
N LEU A 165 7.01 5.75 -5.24
CA LEU A 165 5.70 6.31 -5.58
C LEU A 165 5.83 7.43 -6.62
N GLN A 166 6.75 8.37 -6.42
CA GLN A 166 6.99 9.47 -7.35
C GLN A 166 7.38 8.96 -8.74
N ARG A 167 8.28 7.97 -8.81
CA ARG A 167 8.70 7.33 -10.06
C ARG A 167 7.55 6.60 -10.75
N TYR A 168 6.72 5.89 -10.00
CA TYR A 168 5.53 5.24 -10.54
C TYR A 168 4.57 6.25 -11.18
N LEU A 169 4.31 7.37 -10.50
CA LEU A 169 3.44 8.43 -11.01
C LEU A 169 4.02 9.08 -12.28
N GLU A 170 5.34 9.31 -12.32
CA GLU A 170 6.02 9.82 -13.51
C GLU A 170 5.83 8.91 -14.73
N ILE A 171 6.04 7.61 -14.55
CA ILE A 171 5.87 6.60 -15.61
C ILE A 171 4.41 6.53 -16.06
N LYS A 172 3.48 6.54 -15.11
CA LYS A 172 2.05 6.37 -15.38
C LYS A 172 1.44 7.54 -16.15
N HIS A 173 1.79 8.77 -15.75
CA HIS A 173 1.18 9.97 -16.30
C HIS A 173 1.99 10.59 -17.45
N ASN A 174 3.21 10.11 -17.69
CA ASN A 174 4.13 10.60 -18.73
C ASN A 174 4.30 12.14 -18.69
N SER A 175 4.16 12.73 -17.50
CA SER A 175 4.19 14.16 -17.23
C SER A 175 4.77 14.37 -15.85
N LYS A 176 5.94 15.04 -15.80
CA LYS A 176 6.63 15.33 -14.55
C LYS A 176 5.81 16.26 -13.65
N SER A 177 5.23 17.31 -14.21
CA SER A 177 4.42 18.29 -13.48
C SER A 177 3.14 17.67 -12.89
N GLU A 178 2.45 16.82 -13.66
CA GLU A 178 1.26 16.13 -13.15
C GLU A 178 1.63 15.12 -12.05
N SER A 179 2.73 14.39 -12.23
CA SER A 179 3.26 13.47 -11.22
C SER A 179 3.60 14.18 -9.91
N GLU A 180 4.33 15.29 -9.97
CA GLU A 180 4.71 16.09 -8.79
C GLU A 180 3.45 16.61 -8.06
N THR A 181 2.47 17.10 -8.81
CA THR A 181 1.19 17.59 -8.24
C THR A 181 0.44 16.45 -7.53
N ARG A 182 0.32 15.28 -8.16
CA ARG A 182 -0.35 14.11 -7.57
C ARG A 182 0.41 13.58 -6.36
N PHE A 183 1.73 13.51 -6.44
CA PHE A 183 2.58 13.10 -5.33
C PHE A 183 2.39 14.03 -4.13
N GLY A 184 2.45 15.35 -4.35
CA GLY A 184 2.22 16.35 -3.30
C GLY A 184 0.86 16.20 -2.64
N ARG A 185 -0.22 16.00 -3.42
CA ARG A 185 -1.56 15.74 -2.87
C ARG A 185 -1.60 14.47 -1.99
N LEU A 186 -0.96 13.39 -2.44
CA LEU A 186 -0.89 12.16 -1.66
C LEU A 186 -0.09 12.34 -0.37
N MET A 187 1.03 13.08 -0.41
CA MET A 187 1.83 13.34 0.79
C MET A 187 1.09 14.21 1.80
N ASN A 188 0.37 15.23 1.34
CA ASN A 188 -0.48 16.06 2.21
C ASN A 188 -1.59 15.21 2.85
N CYS A 189 -2.25 14.35 2.07
CA CYS A 189 -3.25 13.42 2.59
C CYS A 189 -2.67 12.48 3.67
N LEU A 190 -1.47 11.93 3.45
CA LEU A 190 -0.78 11.12 4.46
C LEU A 190 -0.44 11.91 5.73
N GLN A 191 -0.16 13.21 5.61
CA GLN A 191 0.11 14.09 6.74
C GLN A 191 -1.17 14.47 7.49
N ASP A 192 -2.27 14.71 6.79
CA ASP A 192 -3.58 15.00 7.40
C ASP A 192 -4.13 13.79 8.16
N LEU A 193 -3.87 12.58 7.67
CA LEU A 193 -4.22 11.33 8.37
C LEU A 193 -3.58 11.22 9.75
N TYR A 194 -2.42 11.83 9.95
CA TYR A 194 -1.77 11.87 11.25
C TYR A 194 -2.60 12.64 12.30
N VAL A 195 -3.37 13.63 11.84
CA VAL A 195 -4.29 14.43 12.67
C VAL A 195 -5.63 13.71 12.84
N VAL A 196 -6.12 13.05 11.79
CA VAL A 196 -7.44 12.40 11.75
C VAL A 196 -7.43 10.99 12.36
N SER A 197 -6.28 10.32 12.39
CA SER A 197 -6.16 8.93 12.86
C SER A 197 -6.55 8.75 14.34
N PRO A 198 -6.09 9.58 15.30
CA PRO A 198 -6.49 9.45 16.71
C PRO A 198 -8.00 9.59 16.91
N LEU A 199 -8.65 10.50 16.16
CA LEU A 199 -10.09 10.71 16.19
C LEU A 199 -10.84 9.53 15.57
N SER A 200 -10.33 8.97 14.47
CA SER A 200 -10.93 7.81 13.80
C SER A 200 -10.86 6.56 14.67
N VAL A 201 -9.72 6.36 15.35
CA VAL A 201 -9.54 5.27 16.33
C VAL A 201 -10.48 5.45 17.52
N LYS A 202 -10.53 6.65 18.11
CA LYS A 202 -11.43 6.95 19.23
C LYS A 202 -12.88 6.68 18.86
N ASN A 203 -13.35 7.21 17.73
CA ASN A 203 -14.70 6.99 17.24
C ASN A 203 -14.95 5.50 16.96
N TYR A 204 -13.98 4.78 16.39
CA TYR A 204 -14.11 3.34 16.14
C TYR A 204 -14.19 2.52 17.43
N ILE A 205 -13.41 2.87 18.46
CA ILE A 205 -13.44 2.21 19.77
C ILE A 205 -14.77 2.50 20.47
N GLU A 206 -15.21 3.77 20.52
CA GLU A 206 -16.48 4.18 21.12
C GLU A 206 -17.67 3.50 20.39
N PHE A 207 -17.61 3.43 19.07
CA PHE A 207 -18.63 2.79 18.24
C PHE A 207 -18.71 1.27 18.49
N ASN A 208 -17.58 0.57 18.66
CA ASN A 208 -17.56 -0.88 18.90
C ASN A 208 -17.74 -1.28 20.37
N THR A 209 -17.36 -0.45 21.34
CA THR A 209 -17.71 -0.68 22.76
C THR A 209 -19.23 -0.57 22.97
N THR A 210 -19.91 0.26 22.18
CA THR A 210 -21.39 0.31 22.15
C THR A 210 -22.01 -0.97 21.56
N ALA A 211 -21.31 -1.67 20.66
CA ALA A 211 -21.68 -2.98 20.11
C ALA A 211 -21.35 -4.19 21.04
N LYS A 212 -20.79 -3.92 22.23
CA LYS A 212 -20.56 -4.85 23.37
C LYS A 212 -19.57 -6.01 23.20
N ASN A 213 -18.90 -6.23 22.06
CA ASN A 213 -17.82 -7.23 22.01
C ASN A 213 -16.81 -6.99 20.87
N PRO A 214 -15.76 -6.18 21.08
CA PRO A 214 -14.73 -5.98 20.07
C PRO A 214 -14.02 -7.31 19.74
N GLY A 215 -13.68 -7.53 18.47
CA GLY A 215 -12.94 -8.70 18.01
C GLY A 215 -11.56 -8.82 18.70
N PRO A 216 -10.96 -10.03 18.78
CA PRO A 216 -9.77 -10.30 19.58
C PRO A 216 -8.56 -9.41 19.25
N LEU A 217 -8.37 -9.07 17.97
CA LEU A 217 -7.31 -8.16 17.54
C LEU A 217 -7.51 -6.72 18.04
N MET A 218 -8.75 -6.26 18.13
CA MET A 218 -9.07 -4.93 18.66
C MET A 218 -8.78 -4.84 20.15
N LYS A 219 -9.06 -5.92 20.89
CA LYS A 219 -8.71 -6.05 22.30
C LYS A 219 -7.20 -5.97 22.50
N GLU A 220 -6.42 -6.62 21.65
CA GLU A 220 -4.95 -6.62 21.71
C GLU A 220 -4.32 -5.27 21.31
N LEU A 221 -4.87 -4.60 20.30
CA LEU A 221 -4.33 -3.33 19.81
C LEU A 221 -4.63 -2.15 20.74
N TYR A 222 -5.81 -2.14 21.35
CA TYR A 222 -6.31 -0.99 22.10
C TYR A 222 -6.57 -1.28 23.58
N ASN A 223 -6.28 -2.50 24.05
CA ASN A 223 -6.49 -2.94 25.43
C ASN A 223 -7.94 -2.71 25.92
N VAL A 224 -8.92 -3.04 25.07
CA VAL A 224 -10.38 -2.88 25.31
C VAL A 224 -11.11 -4.21 25.41
#